data_AF-A0A167UIN2-F1
#
_entry.id   AF-A0A167UIN2-F1
#
_cell.length_a   1.000
_cell.length_b   1.000
_cell.length_c   1.000
_cell.angle_alpha   90.00
_cell.angle_beta   90.00
_cell.angle_gamma   90.00
#
_symmetry.space_group_name_H-M   'P 1'
#
loop_
_entity.id
_entity.type
_entity.pdbx_description
1 polymer ?
#
loop_
_entity_poly.entity_id
_entity_poly.type
_entity_poly.pdbx_seq_one_letter_code
_entity_poly.pdbx_strand_id
1 'polypeptide(L)' 'MTPHRHWLRDYRPHRVPVELAAGKRVVYSTGIGTCVFNPVVNGKPSRQLAFSDVLHVPDLGN' A
#
# COMPACT_ATOMS: atom_id res chain seq x y z
N MET A 1 -1.15 -3.28 0.47
CA MET A 1 -1.61 -2.39 -0.62
C MET A 1 -2.21 -1.13 -0.03
N THR A 2 -2.19 0.00 -0.73
CA THR A 2 -2.72 1.29 -0.27
C THR A 2 -3.32 2.09 -1.43
N PRO A 3 -4.39 2.89 -1.22
CA PRO A 3 -4.84 3.87 -2.20
C PRO A 3 -4.02 5.16 -2.18
N HIS A 4 -3.16 5.37 -1.17
CA HIS A 4 -2.45 6.63 -0.98
C HIS A 4 -1.06 6.61 -1.61
N ARG A 5 -0.94 7.13 -2.85
CA ARG A 5 0.35 7.28 -3.55
C ARG A 5 1.42 7.97 -2.71
N HIS A 6 1.06 9.04 -2.00
CA HIS A 6 2.01 9.89 -1.26
C HIS A 6 2.65 9.19 -0.04
N TRP A 7 2.16 8.02 0.37
CA TRP A 7 2.78 7.20 1.42
C TRP A 7 4.00 6.42 0.93
N LEU A 8 4.13 6.27 -0.40
CA LEU A 8 5.14 5.43 -1.01
C LEU A 8 6.38 6.23 -1.39
N ARG A 9 7.54 5.72 -0.98
CA ARG A 9 8.87 6.12 -1.46
C ARG A 9 9.29 5.22 -2.63
N ASP A 10 10.22 5.72 -3.44
CA ASP A 10 10.79 5.00 -4.59
C ASP A 10 9.72 4.45 -5.54
N TYR A 11 8.65 5.24 -5.72
CA TYR A 11 7.49 4.85 -6.50
C TYR A 11 7.85 4.60 -7.96
N ARG A 12 7.48 3.43 -8.48
CA ARG A 12 7.59 3.10 -9.90
C ARG A 12 6.26 2.58 -10.44
N PRO A 13 5.94 2.85 -11.74
CA PRO A 13 4.79 2.23 -12.40
C PRO A 13 4.88 0.70 -12.32
N HIS A 14 3.79 0.06 -11.92
CA HIS A 14 3.69 -1.38 -11.77
C HIS A 14 2.22 -1.78 -11.74
N ARG A 15 1.77 -2.51 -12.77
CA ARG A 15 0.37 -2.84 -12.99
C ARG A 15 0.16 -4.35 -12.91
N VAL A 16 -0.54 -4.79 -11.87
CA VAL A 16 -0.96 -6.18 -11.67
C VAL A 16 -2.45 -6.25 -11.29
N PRO A 17 -3.17 -7.30 -11.68
CA PRO A 17 -4.53 -7.51 -11.23
C PRO A 17 -4.57 -7.85 -9.73
N VAL A 18 -5.56 -7.31 -9.02
CA VAL A 18 -5.82 -7.57 -7.61
C VAL A 18 -7.30 -7.97 -7.48
N GLU A 19 -7.54 -9.22 -7.08
CA GLU A 19 -8.88 -9.73 -6.85
C GLU A 19 -9.37 -9.32 -5.46
N LEU A 20 -10.53 -8.66 -5.39
CA LEU A 20 -11.12 -8.23 -4.13
C LEU A 20 -11.88 -9.40 -3.49
N ALA A 21 -11.71 -9.59 -2.17
CA ALA A 21 -12.33 -10.70 -1.46
C ALA A 21 -13.88 -10.68 -1.45
N ALA A 22 -14.50 -9.51 -1.60
CA ALA A 22 -15.95 -9.31 -1.44
C ALA A 22 -16.77 -9.40 -2.74
N GLY A 23 -16.17 -9.79 -3.86
CA GLY A 23 -16.89 -9.98 -5.12
C GLY A 23 -15.92 -10.24 -6.25
N LYS A 24 -16.42 -10.80 -7.36
CA LYS A 24 -15.66 -11.12 -8.58
C LYS A 24 -15.18 -9.86 -9.34
N ARG A 25 -14.68 -8.85 -8.62
CA ARG A 25 -14.17 -7.59 -9.14
C ARG A 25 -12.66 -7.61 -9.02
N VAL A 26 -12.02 -7.49 -10.17
CA VAL A 26 -10.58 -7.29 -10.29
C VAL A 26 -10.32 -5.79 -10.42
N VAL A 27 -9.49 -5.25 -9.52
CA VAL A 27 -8.92 -3.91 -9.63
C VAL A 27 -7.46 -4.01 -10.02
N TYR A 28 -6.83 -2.89 -10.37
CA TYR A 28 -5.43 -2.90 -10.82
C TYR A 28 -4.56 -1.97 -9.99
N SER A 29 -3.35 -2.42 -9.68
CA SER A 29 -2.34 -1.49 -9.19
C SER A 29 -1.92 -0.52 -10.29
N THR A 30 -1.52 0.68 -9.89
CA THR A 30 -0.90 1.67 -10.78
C THR A 30 0.59 1.86 -10.49
N GLY A 31 1.05 1.38 -9.34
CA GLY A 31 2.46 1.40 -8.97
C GLY A 31 2.80 0.54 -7.78
N ILE A 32 4.08 0.56 -7.44
CA ILE A 32 4.66 -0.15 -6.32
C ILE A 32 5.73 0.74 -5.67
N GLY A 33 5.93 0.60 -4.36
CA GLY A 33 6.98 1.32 -3.65
C GLY A 33 7.10 0.88 -2.19
N THR A 34 7.88 1.62 -1.43
CA THR A 34 8.12 1.33 0.00
C THR A 34 7.26 2.24 0.87
N CYS A 35 6.46 1.67 1.77
CA CYS A 35 5.70 2.42 2.77
C CYS A 35 6.46 2.40 4.10
N VAL A 36 6.78 3.59 4.63
CA VAL A 36 7.48 3.72 5.92
C VAL A 36 6.50 4.27 6.96
N PHE A 37 6.42 3.65 8.12
CA PHE A 37 5.57 4.11 9.21
C PHE A 37 6.22 3.89 10.58
N ASN A 38 5.81 4.71 11.54
CA ASN A 38 6.26 4.64 12.93
C ASN A 38 5.15 4.00 13.78
N PRO A 39 5.21 2.69 14.05
CA PRO A 39 4.19 2.02 14.86
C PRO A 39 4.20 2.53 16.30
N VAL A 40 3.02 2.56 16.90
CA VAL A 40 2.83 2.76 18.34
C VAL A 40 2.32 1.45 18.92
N VAL A 41 3.06 0.86 19.86
CA VAL A 41 2.72 -0.41 20.51
C VAL A 41 2.56 -0.13 22.01
N ASN A 42 1.40 -0.49 22.57
CA ASN A 42 1.06 -0.20 23.98
C ASN A 42 1.23 1.29 24.35
N GLY A 43 0.84 2.19 23.45
CA GLY A 43 0.97 3.64 23.64
C GLY A 43 2.38 4.21 23.52
N LYS A 44 3.39 3.38 23.21
CA LYS A 44 4.79 3.82 23.06
C LYS A 44 5.22 3.76 21.59
N PRO A 45 5.90 4.80 21.07
CA PRO A 45 6.55 4.73 19.77
C PRO A 45 7.53 3.55 19.74
N SER A 46 7.48 2.77 18.67
CA SER A 46 8.38 1.65 18.42
C SER A 46 9.31 1.97 17.23
N ARG A 47 10.21 1.04 16.93
CA ARG A 47 11.13 1.14 15.79
C ARG A 47 10.34 1.37 14.51
N GLN A 48 10.80 2.33 13.70
CA GLN A 48 10.27 2.57 12.36
C GLN A 48 10.32 1.29 11.51
N LEU A 49 9.23 1.02 10.80
CA LEU A 49 9.10 -0.12 9.91
C LEU A 49 8.93 0.35 8.47
N ALA A 50 9.47 -0.45 7.55
CA ALA A 50 9.31 -0.28 6.13
C ALA A 50 8.67 -1.53 5.54
N PHE A 51 7.54 -1.37 4.87
CA PHE A 51 6.97 -2.39 4.01
C PHE A 51 7.47 -2.15 2.59
N SER A 52 8.26 -3.09 2.08
CA SER A 52 8.68 -3.12 0.68
C SER A 52 7.56 -3.67 -0.20
N ASP A 53 7.65 -3.38 -1.50
CA ASP A 53 6.75 -3.92 -2.53
C ASP A 53 5.26 -3.66 -2.28
N VAL A 54 4.93 -2.51 -1.69
CA VAL A 54 3.55 -2.11 -1.43
C VAL A 54 2.90 -1.64 -2.72
N LEU A 55 1.88 -2.36 -3.17
CA LEU A 55 1.06 -1.96 -4.31
C LEU A 55 0.23 -0.71 -4.00
N HIS A 56 0.30 0.26 -4.92
CA HIS A 56 -0.60 1.41 -5.00
C HIS A 56 -1.80 1.05 -5.87
N VAL A 57 -2.98 0.99 -5.26
CA VAL A 57 -4.24 0.60 -5.91
C VAL A 57 -5.27 1.71 -5.62
N PRO A 58 -5.41 2.71 -6.52
CA PRO A 58 -6.28 3.87 -6.30
C PRO A 58 -7.74 3.49 -6.02
N ASP A 59 -8.23 2.44 -6.66
CA ASP A 59 -9.61 1.94 -6.54
C ASP A 59 -9.95 1.38 -5.14
N LEU A 60 -8.98 1.29 -4.22
CA LEU A 60 -9.22 0.95 -2.82
C LEU A 60 -9.60 2.17 -1.96
N GLY A 61 -9.49 3.39 -2.49
CA GLY A 61 -9.91 4.61 -1.80
C GLY A 61 -11.42 4.76 -1.88
N ASN A 62 -12.05 5.05 -0.73
CA ASN A 62 -13.43 5.56 -0.70
C ASN A 62 -13.47 7.04 -1.09
#